data_AF-A0A412BMK4-F1
#
_entry.id   AF-A0A412BMK4-F1
#
_cell.length_a   1.000
_cell.length_b   1.000
_cell.length_c   1.000
_cell.angle_alpha   90.00
_cell.angle_beta   90.00
_cell.angle_gamma   90.00
#
_symmetry.space_group_name_H-M   'P 1'
#
loop_
_entity.id
_entity.type
_entity.pdbx_description
1 polymer ?
#
loop_
_entity_poly.entity_id
_entity_poly.type
_entity_poly.pdbx_seq_one_letter_code
_entity_poly.pdbx_strand_id
1 'polypeptide(L)'
;ADKLAAQLQMSKSTIGEYRTIANNLGETGMQAFQAGKLKKSAAVELATLPEEEQEELLKQGIVNHKEIKAYKKGKDVPKSGTMELPLLQFETEQEWKDFLLQYPSWTIVNKNKMTEEILYEYRLINGTRILVREFPYTSGEETISCQEWYLWRPEIWHFRNARVSLEDVIDYMRNENE
;
A
#
# COMPACT_ATOMS: atom_id res chain seq x y z
N ALA A 1 -7.39 5.84 40.04
CA ALA A 1 -6.55 6.60 39.09
C ALA A 1 -6.22 8.01 39.61
N ASP A 2 -7.02 8.59 40.51
CA ASP A 2 -6.88 10.00 40.93
C ASP A 2 -5.68 10.34 41.85
N LYS A 3 -5.10 9.37 42.56
CA LYS A 3 -4.04 9.66 43.54
C LYS A 3 -2.67 9.94 42.91
N LEU A 4 -2.34 9.29 41.78
CA LEU A 4 -1.06 9.48 41.07
C LEU A 4 -0.99 10.81 40.29
N ALA A 5 -2.14 11.32 39.84
CA ALA A 5 -2.21 12.58 39.08
C ALA A 5 -1.89 13.81 39.93
N ALA A 6 -2.34 13.81 41.19
CA ALA A 6 -2.11 14.90 42.12
C ALA A 6 -0.64 14.98 42.59
N GLN A 7 0.08 13.85 42.67
CA GLN A 7 1.47 13.83 43.15
C GLN A 7 2.52 14.24 42.11
N LEU A 8 2.21 14.12 40.82
CA LEU A 8 3.20 14.34 39.73
C LEU A 8 3.06 15.68 38.99
N GLN A 9 2.14 16.56 39.39
CA GLN A 9 1.79 17.79 38.64
C GLN A 9 1.47 17.53 37.15
N MET A 10 1.00 16.32 36.84
CA MET A 10 0.69 15.91 35.47
C MET A 10 -0.82 15.85 35.24
N SER A 11 -1.27 16.27 34.05
CA SER A 11 -2.68 16.17 33.68
C SER A 11 -3.13 14.71 33.59
N LYS A 12 -4.40 14.43 33.90
CA LYS A 12 -4.98 13.09 33.77
C LYS A 12 -4.78 12.48 32.36
N SER A 13 -4.82 13.33 31.33
CA SER A 13 -4.55 12.94 29.93
C SER A 13 -3.11 12.46 29.74
N THR A 14 -2.14 13.14 30.36
CA THR A 14 -0.72 12.75 30.29
C THR A 14 -0.49 11.35 30.87
N ILE A 15 -1.16 11.02 31.98
CA ILE A 15 -1.01 9.72 32.66
C ILE A 15 -1.66 8.60 31.86
N GLY A 16 -2.79 8.88 31.20
CA GLY A 16 -3.42 7.94 30.27
C GLY A 16 -2.47 7.55 29.14
N GLU A 17 -1.79 8.53 28.54
CA GLU A 17 -0.81 8.31 27.48
C GLU A 17 0.39 7.46 27.94
N TYR A 18 0.96 7.75 29.12
CA TYR A 18 2.04 6.93 29.68
C TYR A 18 1.59 5.49 29.97
N ARG A 19 0.35 5.30 30.43
CA ARG A 19 -0.21 3.97 30.67
C ARG A 19 -0.40 3.20 29.37
N THR A 20 -0.87 3.85 28.31
CA THR A 20 -0.99 3.25 26.98
C THR A 20 0.37 2.81 26.44
N ILE A 21 1.39 3.67 26.59
CA ILE A 21 2.77 3.33 26.24
C ILE A 21 3.23 2.10 27.03
N ALA A 22 3.11 2.11 28.35
CA ALA A 22 3.62 1.03 29.20
C ALA A 22 2.93 -0.33 28.95
N ASN A 23 1.67 -0.32 28.53
CA ASN A 23 0.90 -1.55 28.30
C ASN A 23 1.04 -2.10 26.88
N ASN A 24 1.25 -1.24 25.88
CA ASN A 24 1.15 -1.63 24.46
C ASN A 24 2.46 -1.45 23.68
N LEU A 25 3.45 -0.74 24.23
CA LEU A 25 4.75 -0.59 23.59
C LEU A 25 5.61 -1.81 23.90
N GLY A 26 6.10 -2.50 22.87
CA GLY A 26 6.97 -3.67 23.01
C GLY A 26 8.30 -3.33 23.70
N GLU A 27 9.05 -4.36 24.10
CA GLU A 27 10.27 -4.20 24.91
C GLU A 27 11.30 -3.28 24.25
N THR A 28 11.53 -3.47 22.94
CA THR A 28 12.45 -2.66 22.13
C THR A 28 12.03 -1.19 22.04
N GLY A 29 10.73 -0.94 21.85
CA GLY A 29 10.16 0.41 21.84
C GLY A 29 10.29 1.09 23.21
N MET A 30 10.06 0.34 24.28
CA MET A 30 10.18 0.84 25.64
C MET A 30 11.63 1.19 26.01
N GLN A 31 12.59 0.37 25.59
CA GLN A 31 14.03 0.68 25.72
C GLN A 31 14.39 1.96 24.95
N ALA A 32 13.89 2.13 23.72
CA ALA A 32 14.13 3.35 22.92
C ALA A 32 13.48 4.60 23.55
N PHE A 33 12.33 4.43 24.20
CA PHE A 33 11.65 5.48 24.96
C PHE A 33 12.42 5.89 26.21
N GLN A 34 12.87 4.92 27.00
CA GLN A 34 13.69 5.15 28.20
C GLN A 34 15.05 5.76 27.85
N ALA A 35 15.65 5.37 26.73
CA ALA A 35 16.90 5.95 26.23
C ALA A 35 16.75 7.39 25.68
N GLY A 36 15.52 7.94 25.65
CA GLY A 36 15.24 9.28 25.13
C GLY A 36 15.32 9.42 23.60
N LYS A 37 15.50 8.31 22.88
CA LYS A 37 15.51 8.28 21.41
C LYS A 37 14.11 8.43 20.83
N LEU A 38 13.10 7.92 21.54
CA LEU A 38 11.69 8.02 21.17
C LEU A 38 10.99 9.09 22.02
N LYS A 39 10.36 10.08 21.38
CA LYS A 39 9.59 11.13 22.09
C LYS A 39 8.23 10.58 22.55
N LYS A 40 7.66 11.14 23.62
CA LYS A 40 6.35 10.73 24.17
C LYS A 40 5.25 10.69 23.10
N SER A 41 5.13 11.73 22.27
CA SER A 41 4.13 11.75 21.19
C SER A 41 4.37 10.69 20.09
N ALA A 42 5.62 10.31 19.85
CA ALA A 42 5.94 9.22 18.93
C ALA A 42 5.63 7.86 19.58
N ALA A 43 5.98 7.68 20.85
CA ALA A 43 5.70 6.48 21.62
C ALA A 43 4.20 6.20 21.77
N VAL A 44 3.37 7.23 22.02
CA VAL A 44 1.92 7.05 22.07
C VAL A 44 1.37 6.54 20.74
N GLU A 45 1.81 7.12 19.61
CA GLU A 45 1.36 6.67 18.29
C GLU A 45 1.88 5.26 17.98
N LEU A 46 3.13 4.95 18.33
CA LEU A 46 3.72 3.63 18.12
C LEU A 46 2.99 2.56 18.95
N ALA A 47 2.63 2.88 20.18
CA ALA A 47 1.87 2.00 21.10
C ALA A 47 0.41 1.76 20.67
N THR A 48 -0.06 2.41 19.60
CA THR A 48 -1.36 2.07 18.98
C THR A 48 -1.23 1.03 17.86
N LEU A 49 -0.01 0.67 17.47
CA LEU A 49 0.27 -0.33 16.45
C LEU A 49 0.57 -1.71 17.08
N PRO A 50 0.39 -2.83 16.35
CA PRO A 50 0.84 -4.15 16.79
C PRO A 50 2.36 -4.21 16.96
N GLU A 51 2.84 -5.04 17.89
CA GLU A 51 4.27 -5.16 18.26
C GLU A 51 5.19 -5.43 17.05
N GLU A 52 4.76 -6.28 16.13
CA GLU A 52 5.48 -6.57 14.87
C GLU A 52 5.78 -5.31 14.06
N GLU A 53 4.80 -4.41 13.92
CA GLU A 53 4.95 -3.16 13.18
C GLU A 53 5.80 -2.14 13.96
N GLN A 54 5.75 -2.17 15.29
CA GLN A 54 6.61 -1.33 16.12
C GLN A 54 8.08 -1.69 15.88
N GLU A 55 8.41 -2.98 15.84
CA GLU A 55 9.76 -3.45 15.55
C GLU A 55 10.24 -3.08 14.14
N GLU A 56 9.38 -3.21 13.12
CA GLU A 56 9.72 -2.79 11.76
C GLU A 56 10.08 -1.30 11.70
N LEU A 57 9.26 -0.45 12.32
CA LEU A 57 9.51 0.99 12.35
C LEU A 57 10.80 1.32 13.11
N LEU A 58 11.08 0.62 14.21
CA LEU A 58 12.32 0.76 14.98
C LEU A 58 13.55 0.28 14.17
N LYS A 59 13.45 -0.84 13.45
CA LYS A 59 14.50 -1.37 12.57
C LYS A 59 14.82 -0.40 11.43
N GLN A 60 13.79 0.23 10.86
CA GLN A 60 13.94 1.25 9.81
C GLN A 60 14.45 2.60 10.34
N GLY A 61 14.53 2.78 11.67
CA GLY A 61 14.95 4.04 12.30
C GLY A 61 13.86 5.11 12.33
N ILE A 62 12.61 4.76 12.03
CA ILE A 62 11.47 5.67 11.99
C ILE A 62 10.95 5.90 13.42
N VAL A 63 11.57 6.84 14.12
CA VAL A 63 11.26 7.18 15.53
C VAL A 63 10.52 8.51 15.68
N ASN A 64 10.20 9.19 14.58
CA ASN A 64 9.63 10.52 14.61
C ASN A 64 8.09 10.50 14.49
N HIS A 65 7.41 11.32 15.26
CA HIS A 65 5.94 11.35 15.32
C HIS A 65 5.29 11.61 13.94
N LYS A 66 5.89 12.47 13.10
CA LYS A 66 5.38 12.77 11.75
C LYS A 66 5.41 11.54 10.84
N GLU A 67 6.47 10.75 10.93
CA GLU A 67 6.68 9.58 10.07
C GLU A 67 5.80 8.42 10.51
N ILE A 68 5.68 8.17 11.82
CA ILE A 68 4.74 7.18 12.38
C ILE A 68 3.30 7.53 11.99
N LYS A 69 2.93 8.81 12.05
CA LYS A 69 1.60 9.28 11.62
C LYS A 69 1.40 9.12 10.11
N ALA A 70 2.44 9.34 9.30
CA ALA A 70 2.39 9.12 7.86
C ALA A 70 2.24 7.62 7.52
N TYR A 71 2.96 6.74 8.23
CA TYR A 71 2.83 5.30 8.10
C TYR A 71 1.41 4.82 8.43
N LYS A 72 0.83 5.32 9.52
CA LYS A 72 -0.58 5.05 9.88
C LYS A 72 -1.55 5.55 8.81
N LYS A 73 -1.34 6.76 8.29
CA LYS A 73 -2.21 7.34 7.24
C LYS A 73 -2.06 6.64 5.89
N GLY A 74 -0.88 6.08 5.60
CA GLY A 74 -0.64 5.24 4.42
C GLY A 74 -1.38 3.89 4.48
N LYS A 75 -1.77 3.43 5.67
CA LYS A 75 -2.53 2.18 5.89
C LYS A 75 -4.05 2.31 5.83
N ASP A 76 -4.60 3.52 5.80
CA ASP A 76 -6.01 3.74 5.45
C ASP A 76 -6.27 3.55 3.94
N VAL A 77 -5.21 3.34 3.16
CA VAL A 77 -5.32 2.63 1.89
C VAL A 77 -5.37 1.15 2.24
N PRO A 78 -6.45 0.41 1.90
CA PRO A 78 -6.51 -1.01 2.20
C PRO A 78 -5.24 -1.68 1.66
N LYS A 79 -4.57 -2.44 2.54
CA LYS A 79 -3.49 -3.38 2.19
C LYS A 79 -4.07 -4.38 1.17
N SER A 80 -4.12 -4.00 -0.09
CA SER A 80 -4.17 -4.92 -1.22
C SER A 80 -2.75 -5.44 -1.40
N GLY A 81 -2.45 -6.55 -0.73
CA GLY A 81 -1.31 -7.42 -1.00
C GLY A 81 0.06 -6.74 -1.12
N THR A 82 0.85 -6.79 -0.04
CA THR A 82 2.28 -7.04 -0.22
C THR A 82 2.40 -8.47 -0.78
N MET A 83 2.09 -8.66 -2.05
CA MET A 83 2.73 -9.73 -2.81
C MET A 83 4.19 -9.30 -2.88
N GLU A 84 5.09 -10.05 -2.24
CA GLU A 84 6.45 -10.12 -2.77
C GLU A 84 6.31 -10.32 -4.27
N LEU A 85 6.68 -9.32 -5.07
CA LEU A 85 6.52 -9.39 -6.52
C LEU A 85 7.31 -10.62 -6.98
N PRO A 86 6.64 -11.70 -7.41
CA PRO A 86 7.36 -12.82 -7.97
C PRO A 86 8.10 -12.27 -9.20
N LEU A 87 9.34 -12.69 -9.40
CA LEU A 87 9.94 -12.61 -10.73
C LEU A 87 9.01 -13.43 -11.64
N LEU A 88 8.12 -12.75 -12.38
CA LEU A 88 7.18 -13.39 -13.29
C LEU A 88 8.00 -13.92 -14.48
N GLN A 89 8.45 -15.17 -14.35
CA GLN A 89 9.12 -15.93 -15.40
C GLN A 89 8.13 -16.97 -15.90
N PHE A 90 7.29 -16.58 -16.86
CA PHE A 90 6.46 -17.54 -17.57
C PHE A 90 7.13 -17.90 -18.90
N GLU A 91 7.13 -19.19 -19.23
CA GLU A 91 7.79 -19.70 -20.42
C GLU A 91 6.90 -19.59 -21.67
N THR A 92 5.58 -19.54 -21.49
CA THR A 92 4.62 -19.56 -22.60
C THR A 92 3.71 -18.33 -22.66
N GLU A 93 3.29 -17.96 -23.87
CA GLU A 93 2.32 -16.87 -24.11
C GLU A 93 0.98 -17.13 -23.41
N GLN A 94 0.59 -18.41 -23.28
CA GLN A 94 -0.67 -18.82 -22.67
C GLN A 94 -0.68 -18.53 -21.17
N GLU A 95 0.42 -18.81 -20.47
CA GLU A 95 0.57 -18.49 -19.04
C GLU A 95 0.54 -16.98 -18.80
N TRP A 96 1.15 -16.19 -19.70
CA TRP A 96 1.05 -14.74 -19.64
C TRP A 96 -0.40 -14.27 -19.82
N LYS A 97 -1.15 -14.83 -20.78
CA LYS A 97 -2.57 -14.52 -20.95
C LYS A 97 -3.39 -14.88 -19.73
N ASP A 98 -3.18 -16.08 -19.18
CA ASP A 98 -3.90 -16.54 -17.99
C ASP A 98 -3.61 -15.65 -16.77
N PHE A 99 -2.37 -15.20 -16.59
CA PHE A 99 -2.00 -14.24 -15.56
C PHE A 99 -2.64 -12.86 -15.78
N LEU A 100 -2.56 -12.31 -17.00
CA LEU A 100 -3.11 -11.00 -17.33
C LEU A 100 -4.63 -11.00 -17.17
N LEU A 101 -5.32 -12.08 -17.55
CA LEU A 101 -6.77 -12.23 -17.35
C LEU A 101 -7.20 -12.31 -15.87
N GLN A 102 -6.26 -12.52 -14.94
CA GLN A 102 -6.51 -12.39 -13.51
C GLN A 102 -6.43 -10.94 -13.01
N TYR A 103 -6.41 -9.95 -13.91
CA TYR A 103 -6.45 -8.52 -13.56
C TYR A 103 -7.56 -8.10 -12.57
N PRO A 104 -8.74 -8.75 -12.49
CA PRO A 104 -9.73 -8.38 -11.47
C PRO A 104 -9.24 -8.58 -10.02
N SER A 105 -8.18 -9.37 -9.84
CA SER A 105 -7.52 -9.61 -8.54
C SER A 105 -6.38 -8.62 -8.25
N TRP A 106 -6.07 -7.71 -9.18
CA TRP A 106 -5.03 -6.70 -9.01
C TRP A 106 -5.50 -5.50 -8.18
N THR A 107 -4.58 -4.59 -7.88
CA THR A 107 -4.89 -3.39 -7.09
C THR A 107 -5.79 -2.45 -7.87
N ILE A 108 -6.94 -2.09 -7.30
CA ILE A 108 -7.84 -1.10 -7.88
C ILE A 108 -7.32 0.30 -7.53
N VAL A 109 -6.91 1.06 -8.55
CA VAL A 109 -6.39 2.43 -8.40
C VAL A 109 -7.50 3.46 -8.53
N ASN A 110 -8.51 3.17 -9.35
CA ASN A 110 -9.64 4.05 -9.51
C ASN A 110 -10.92 3.23 -9.74
N LYS A 111 -12.02 3.69 -9.17
CA LYS A 111 -13.36 3.18 -9.45
C LYS A 111 -14.30 4.36 -9.59
N ASN A 112 -14.75 4.61 -10.81
CA ASN A 112 -15.71 5.67 -11.09
C ASN A 112 -17.13 5.12 -10.94
N LYS A 113 -17.85 5.57 -9.92
CA LYS A 113 -19.23 5.14 -9.66
C LYS A 113 -20.24 5.59 -10.72
N MET A 114 -19.93 6.65 -11.48
CA MET A 114 -20.85 7.23 -12.47
C MET A 114 -20.76 6.52 -13.83
N THR A 115 -19.56 6.10 -14.21
CA THR A 115 -19.31 5.42 -15.50
C THR A 115 -19.08 3.92 -15.35
N GLU A 116 -19.15 3.40 -14.11
CA GLU A 116 -18.81 2.02 -13.74
C GLU A 116 -17.41 1.59 -14.19
N GLU A 117 -16.53 2.55 -14.50
CA GLU A 117 -15.17 2.30 -14.92
C GLU A 117 -14.30 1.90 -13.73
N ILE A 118 -13.54 0.83 -13.89
CA ILE A 118 -12.57 0.35 -12.92
C ILE A 118 -11.19 0.32 -13.56
N LEU A 119 -10.22 0.91 -12.88
CA LEU A 119 -8.82 0.91 -13.26
C LEU A 119 -8.03 0.02 -12.30
N TYR A 120 -7.52 -1.09 -12.84
CA TYR A 120 -6.64 -2.03 -12.17
C TYR A 120 -5.18 -1.70 -12.46
N GLU A 121 -4.29 -1.85 -11.48
CA GLU A 121 -2.85 -1.64 -11.60
C GLU A 121 -2.09 -2.86 -11.10
N TYR A 122 -1.13 -3.29 -11.90
CA TYR A 122 -0.06 -4.20 -11.50
C TYR A 122 1.28 -3.51 -11.65
N ARG A 123 2.11 -3.55 -10.61
CA ARG A 123 3.44 -2.94 -10.62
C ARG A 123 4.49 -4.00 -10.81
N LEU A 124 5.36 -3.78 -11.78
CA LEU A 124 6.51 -4.64 -12.01
C LEU A 124 7.71 -4.19 -11.17
N ILE A 125 8.66 -5.10 -10.96
CA ILE A 125 9.88 -4.85 -10.19
C ILE A 125 10.78 -3.76 -10.82
N ASN A 126 10.73 -3.62 -12.15
CA ASN A 126 11.45 -2.60 -12.92
C ASN A 126 10.82 -1.20 -12.79
N GLY A 127 9.72 -1.06 -12.04
CA GLY A 127 8.99 0.21 -11.86
C GLY A 127 7.96 0.52 -12.97
N THR A 128 7.88 -0.31 -14.01
CA THR A 128 6.84 -0.25 -15.04
C THR A 128 5.51 -0.68 -14.45
N ARG A 129 4.42 -0.06 -14.89
CA ARG A 129 3.07 -0.38 -14.40
C ARG A 129 2.19 -0.84 -15.54
N ILE A 130 1.50 -1.95 -15.34
CA ILE A 130 0.46 -2.44 -16.23
C ILE A 130 -0.87 -1.93 -15.67
N LEU A 131 -1.65 -1.27 -16.51
CA LEU A 131 -2.96 -0.78 -16.14
C LEU A 131 -4.02 -1.39 -17.04
N VAL A 132 -5.11 -1.84 -16.44
CA VAL A 132 -6.28 -2.39 -17.15
C VAL A 132 -7.47 -1.54 -16.81
N ARG A 133 -8.06 -0.93 -17.83
CA ARG A 133 -9.27 -0.13 -17.71
C ARG A 133 -10.44 -0.97 -18.18
N GLU A 134 -11.31 -1.35 -17.26
CA GLU A 134 -12.56 -2.04 -17.57
C GLU A 134 -13.73 -1.05 -17.46
N PHE A 135 -14.58 -1.01 -18.48
CA PHE A 135 -15.77 -0.18 -18.49
C PHE A 135 -16.90 -0.84 -19.27
N PRO A 136 -18.16 -0.68 -18.84
CA PRO A 136 -19.29 -1.18 -19.61
C PRO A 136 -19.50 -0.32 -20.85
N TYR A 137 -19.79 -0.99 -21.97
CA TYR A 137 -20.20 -0.37 -23.20
C TYR A 137 -21.56 -0.95 -23.61
N THR A 138 -22.55 -0.06 -23.74
CA THR A 138 -23.88 -0.43 -24.18
C THR A 138 -24.00 -0.16 -25.67
N SER A 139 -24.29 -1.21 -26.45
CA SER A 139 -24.54 -1.12 -27.89
C SER A 139 -25.91 -1.72 -28.19
N GLY A 140 -26.93 -0.87 -28.27
CA GLY A 140 -28.31 -1.33 -28.41
C GLY A 140 -28.84 -1.90 -27.09
N GLU A 141 -29.27 -3.17 -27.10
CA GLU A 141 -29.87 -3.85 -25.93
C GLU A 141 -28.85 -4.63 -25.09
N GLU A 142 -27.62 -4.80 -25.58
CA GLU A 142 -26.56 -5.55 -24.88
C GLU A 142 -25.56 -4.60 -24.21
N THR A 143 -25.19 -4.93 -22.97
CA THR A 143 -24.06 -4.31 -22.27
C THR A 143 -22.92 -5.31 -22.20
N ILE A 144 -21.79 -4.97 -22.81
CA ILE A 144 -20.56 -5.75 -22.79
C ILE A 144 -19.51 -5.00 -21.98
N SER A 145 -18.66 -5.74 -21.24
CA SER A 145 -17.48 -5.13 -20.63
C SER A 145 -16.38 -4.97 -21.68
N CYS A 146 -15.89 -3.75 -21.84
CA CYS A 146 -14.73 -3.44 -22.66
C CYS A 146 -13.49 -3.32 -21.78
N GLN A 147 -12.36 -3.82 -22.29
CA GLN A 147 -11.07 -3.80 -21.62
C GLN A 147 -10.06 -3.02 -22.48
N GLU A 148 -9.36 -2.07 -21.87
CA GLU A 148 -8.24 -1.37 -22.49
C GLU A 148 -6.97 -1.57 -21.66
N TRP A 149 -5.88 -1.92 -22.33
CA TRP A 149 -4.57 -2.21 -21.73
C TRP A 149 -3.62 -1.03 -21.88
N TYR A 150 -2.83 -0.76 -20.85
CA TYR A 150 -1.83 0.30 -20.84
C TYR A 150 -0.54 -0.17 -20.18
N LEU A 151 0.59 0.16 -20.82
CA LEU A 151 1.93 -0.05 -20.29
C LEU A 151 2.53 1.31 -19.91
N TRP A 152 2.45 1.65 -18.63
CA TRP A 152 2.85 2.94 -18.10
C TRP A 152 4.31 2.93 -17.66
N ARG A 153 5.11 3.76 -18.33
CA ARG A 153 6.52 4.00 -18.02
C ARG A 153 6.75 5.45 -17.59
N PRO A 154 7.78 5.74 -16.77
CA PRO A 154 8.10 7.10 -16.36
C PRO A 154 8.38 8.05 -17.53
N GLU A 155 8.83 7.54 -18.68
CA GLU A 155 9.07 8.35 -19.88
C GLU A 155 7.79 8.80 -20.60
N ILE A 156 6.64 8.20 -20.30
CA ILE A 156 5.38 8.50 -20.99
C ILE A 156 4.66 9.64 -20.27
N TRP A 157 4.54 10.78 -20.96
CA TRP A 157 3.87 11.96 -20.38
C TRP A 157 2.34 11.95 -20.53
N HIS A 158 1.79 11.17 -21.46
CA HIS A 158 0.36 11.14 -21.73
C HIS A 158 -0.21 9.73 -21.59
N PHE A 159 -1.25 9.57 -20.75
CA PHE A 159 -1.93 8.30 -20.51
C PHE A 159 -2.36 7.58 -21.78
N ARG A 160 -2.90 8.32 -22.76
CA ARG A 160 -3.30 7.76 -24.05
C ARG A 160 -2.14 7.13 -24.82
N ASN A 161 -0.92 7.64 -24.66
CA ASN A 161 0.26 7.12 -25.36
C ASN A 161 0.80 5.83 -24.72
N ALA A 162 0.34 5.49 -23.52
CA ALA A 162 0.64 4.21 -22.87
C ALA A 162 -0.29 3.08 -23.32
N ARG A 163 -1.32 3.37 -24.13
CA ARG A 163 -2.27 2.37 -24.61
C ARG A 163 -1.55 1.37 -25.51
N VAL A 164 -1.73 0.10 -25.21
CA VAL A 164 -1.12 -1.02 -25.93
C VAL A 164 -2.15 -2.14 -26.13
N SER A 165 -1.87 -3.08 -27.04
CA SER A 165 -2.64 -4.33 -27.12
C SER A 165 -2.21 -5.30 -26.02
N LEU A 166 -3.01 -6.33 -25.77
CA LEU A 166 -2.64 -7.38 -24.82
C LEU A 166 -1.37 -8.10 -25.30
N GLU A 167 -1.25 -8.31 -26.60
CA GLU A 167 -0.10 -8.93 -27.26
C GLU A 167 1.18 -8.10 -27.02
N ASP A 168 1.11 -6.78 -27.17
CA ASP A 168 2.24 -5.88 -26.88
C ASP A 168 2.71 -5.96 -25.42
N VAL A 169 1.77 -6.16 -24.47
CA VAL A 169 2.12 -6.36 -23.05
C VAL A 169 2.88 -7.68 -22.89
N ILE A 170 2.43 -8.76 -23.54
CA ILE A 170 3.09 -10.06 -23.45
C ILE A 170 4.49 -9.99 -24.08
N ASP A 171 4.63 -9.35 -25.24
CA ASP A 171 5.92 -9.15 -25.91
C ASP A 171 6.87 -8.31 -25.06
N TYR A 172 6.38 -7.26 -24.39
CA TYR A 172 7.17 -6.49 -23.43
C TYR A 172 7.70 -7.37 -22.29
N MET A 173 6.83 -8.20 -21.71
CA MET A 173 7.16 -9.06 -20.57
C MET A 173 8.12 -10.20 -20.95
N ARG A 174 8.11 -10.64 -22.22
CA ARG A 174 9.09 -11.58 -22.76
C ARG A 174 10.46 -10.94 -22.96
N ASN A 175 10.51 -9.74 -23.54
CA ASN A 175 11.76 -9.03 -23.80
C ASN A 175 12.47 -8.56 -22.52
N GLU A 176 11.74 -8.23 -21.45
CA GLU A 176 12.34 -7.88 -20.15
C GLU A 176 12.92 -9.09 -19.39
N ASN A 177 12.62 -10.32 -19.81
CA ASN A 177 13.09 -11.56 -19.20
C ASN A 177 14.26 -12.23 -19.96
N GLU A 178 14.68 -11.67 -21.11
CA GLU A 178 15.91 -12.07 -21.85
C GLU A 178 17.15 -11.31 -21.35
#